data_AF-A0A8X6W973-F1
#
_entry.id   AF-A0A8X6W973-F1
#
_cell.length_a   1.000
_cell.length_b   1.000
_cell.length_c   1.000
_cell.angle_alpha   90.00
_cell.angle_beta   90.00
_cell.angle_gamma   90.00
#
_symmetry.space_group_name_H-M   'P 1'
#
loop_
_entity.id
_entity.type
_entity.pdbx_description
1 polymer ?
#
loop_
_entity_poly.entity_id
_entity_poly.type
_entity_poly.pdbx_seq_one_letter_code
_entity_poly.pdbx_strand_id
1 'polypeptide(L)'
;MEKCYCTKSELDLFTSSPIQLAIDRSSFVEIHPVASISDNNTIEFLISGLGESYFDLSHLFLHVQARILKGNGEAFQNDDKYVDLLTIY
;
A
#
# COMPACT_ATOMS: atom_id res chain seq x y z
N MET A 1 39.16 3.16 8.69
CA MET A 1 38.90 1.94 7.90
C MET A 1 37.50 2.12 7.32
N GLU A 2 37.39 2.36 6.02
CA GLU A 2 36.09 2.58 5.36
C GLU A 2 35.23 1.30 5.42
N LYS A 3 33.94 1.47 5.74
CA LYS A 3 32.97 0.35 5.77
C LYS A 3 32.74 -0.13 4.33
N CYS A 4 32.99 -1.43 4.09
CA CYS A 4 32.58 -2.09 2.85
C CYS A 4 31.08 -2.41 2.94
N TYR A 5 30.25 -1.65 2.23
CA TYR A 5 28.78 -1.75 2.27
C TYR A 5 28.22 -3.00 1.56
N CYS A 6 29.07 -3.84 0.98
CA CYS A 6 28.65 -4.95 0.11
C CYS A 6 28.37 -6.27 0.85
N THR A 7 28.57 -6.33 2.18
CA THR A 7 28.28 -7.52 2.99
C THR A 7 27.46 -7.10 4.21
N LYS A 8 26.15 -7.32 4.16
CA LYS A 8 25.27 -7.12 5.32
C LYS A 8 25.62 -8.20 6.36
N SER A 9 26.27 -7.79 7.45
CA SER A 9 26.68 -8.71 8.52
C SER A 9 25.52 -8.92 9.49
N GLU A 10 25.21 -10.16 9.82
CA GLU A 10 24.19 -10.52 10.84
C GLU A 10 24.53 -9.99 12.24
N LEU A 11 25.78 -9.55 12.47
CA LEU A 11 26.24 -8.88 13.69
C LEU A 11 25.88 -7.38 13.76
N ASP A 12 25.49 -6.75 12.64
CA ASP A 12 25.05 -5.34 12.62
C ASP A 12 23.62 -5.18 13.19
N LEU A 13 22.95 -6.29 13.57
CA LEU A 13 21.59 -6.35 14.12
C LEU A 13 21.42 -5.59 15.45
N PHE A 14 22.51 -5.37 16.19
CA PHE A 14 22.51 -4.65 17.47
C PHE A 14 23.04 -3.22 17.35
N THR A 15 23.44 -2.80 16.16
CA THR A 15 23.81 -1.39 15.97
C THR A 15 22.56 -0.53 15.95
N SER A 16 22.66 0.69 16.46
CA SER A 16 21.54 1.63 16.42
C SER A 16 21.10 1.76 14.96
N SER A 17 19.83 1.50 14.68
CA SER A 17 19.28 1.74 13.35
C SER A 17 19.62 3.17 12.93
N PRO A 18 20.18 3.37 11.72
CA PRO A 18 20.47 4.70 11.23
C PRO A 18 19.16 5.51 11.25
N ILE A 19 19.21 6.69 11.85
CA ILE A 19 18.09 7.63 11.83
C ILE A 19 18.14 8.43 10.54
N GLN A 20 17.01 8.56 9.84
CA GLN A 20 16.91 9.40 8.67
C GLN A 20 16.88 10.87 9.11
N LEU A 21 17.96 11.63 8.84
CA LEU A 21 18.07 13.04 9.21
C LEU A 21 17.43 13.99 8.19
N ALA A 22 17.37 13.57 6.92
CA ALA A 22 16.78 14.32 5.83
C ALA A 22 16.24 13.37 4.75
N ILE A 23 15.20 13.81 4.05
CA ILE A 23 14.66 13.11 2.87
C ILE A 23 15.41 13.65 1.65
N ASP A 24 16.25 12.81 1.04
CA ASP A 24 16.94 13.16 -0.21
C ASP A 24 15.98 13.10 -1.41
N ARG A 25 15.16 12.04 -1.49
CA ARG A 25 14.18 11.81 -2.56
C ARG A 25 12.97 11.06 -2.03
N SER A 26 11.81 11.31 -2.63
CA SER A 26 10.57 10.56 -2.38
C SER A 26 9.97 10.10 -3.71
N SER A 27 9.29 8.95 -3.67
CA SER A 27 8.58 8.39 -4.81
C SER A 27 7.43 7.52 -4.34
N PHE A 28 6.42 7.35 -5.19
CA PHE A 28 5.36 6.37 -4.95
C PHE A 28 5.71 5.03 -5.61
N VAL A 29 5.34 3.95 -4.94
CA VAL A 29 5.42 2.59 -5.47
C VAL A 29 4.01 2.03 -5.51
N GLU A 30 3.62 1.49 -6.66
CA GLU A 30 2.34 0.83 -6.82
C GLU A 30 2.49 -0.67 -6.51
N ILE A 31 1.67 -1.16 -5.59
CA ILE A 31 1.70 -2.56 -5.14
C ILE A 31 0.35 -3.18 -5.42
N HIS A 32 0.35 -4.27 -6.19
CA HIS A 32 -0.84 -5.01 -6.56
C HIS A 32 -1.14 -6.11 -5.54
N PRO A 33 -2.40 -6.55 -5.41
CA PRO A 33 -2.76 -7.69 -4.59
C PRO A 33 -1.99 -8.95 -4.99
N VAL A 34 -1.66 -9.79 -4.00
CA VAL A 34 -0.95 -11.06 -4.20
C VAL A 34 -1.80 -12.04 -5.04
N ALA A 35 -3.11 -11.99 -4.84
CA ALA A 35 -4.07 -12.85 -5.53
C ALA A 35 -5.17 -12.03 -6.19
N SER A 36 -5.80 -12.61 -7.21
CA SER A 36 -7.00 -12.03 -7.82
C SER A 36 -8.13 -11.94 -6.80
N ILE A 37 -8.89 -10.85 -6.88
CA ILE A 37 -10.04 -10.61 -6.00
C ILE A 37 -11.10 -11.67 -6.29
N SER A 38 -11.45 -12.44 -5.27
CA SER A 38 -12.54 -13.43 -5.31
C SER A 38 -13.52 -13.17 -4.18
N ASP A 39 -14.75 -13.66 -4.33
CA ASP A 39 -15.93 -13.10 -3.69
C ASP A 39 -15.97 -13.12 -2.16
N ASN A 40 -15.01 -13.74 -1.46
CA ASN A 40 -15.08 -13.94 0.00
C ASN A 40 -13.73 -13.97 0.74
N ASN A 41 -12.65 -13.40 0.21
CA ASN A 41 -11.34 -13.45 0.89
C ASN A 41 -10.72 -12.09 1.19
N THR A 42 -9.85 -12.06 2.20
CA THR A 42 -8.99 -10.91 2.52
C THR A 42 -8.13 -10.57 1.31
N ILE A 43 -8.06 -9.27 0.97
CA ILE A 43 -7.13 -8.78 -0.05
C ILE A 43 -5.78 -8.58 0.62
N GLU A 44 -4.79 -9.38 0.19
CA GLU A 44 -3.44 -9.35 0.75
C GLU A 44 -2.49 -8.62 -0.18
N PHE A 45 -1.65 -7.76 0.40
CA PHE A 45 -0.58 -7.04 -0.28
C PHE A 45 0.77 -7.44 0.30
N LEU A 46 1.71 -7.84 -0.55
CA LEU A 46 3.06 -8.16 -0.14
C LEU A 46 3.95 -6.92 -0.25
N ILE A 47 4.28 -6.33 0.89
CA ILE A 47 5.23 -5.22 0.96
C ILE A 47 6.65 -5.79 1.08
N SER A 48 7.39 -5.81 -0.03
CA SER A 48 8.79 -6.23 -0.03
C SER A 48 9.67 -5.12 0.57
N GLY A 49 10.74 -5.49 1.29
CA GLY A 49 11.67 -4.52 1.85
C GLY A 49 12.36 -3.70 0.76
N LEU A 50 12.44 -2.37 0.94
CA LEU A 50 12.98 -1.44 -0.06
C LEU A 50 14.50 -1.20 0.07
N GLY A 51 15.25 -2.14 0.65
CA GLY A 51 16.67 -1.97 0.92
C GLY A 51 16.93 -0.83 1.91
N GLU A 52 17.47 0.29 1.40
CA GLU A 52 17.82 1.50 2.17
C GLU A 52 16.71 2.57 2.16
N SER A 53 15.60 2.34 1.44
CA SER A 53 14.48 3.28 1.39
C SER A 53 13.44 2.98 2.48
N TYR A 54 12.76 4.01 2.95
CA TYR A 54 11.73 3.93 3.99
C TYR A 54 10.35 4.20 3.39
N PHE A 55 9.32 3.53 3.94
CA PHE A 55 7.93 3.85 3.63
C PHE A 55 7.44 4.96 4.54
N ASP A 56 6.90 6.00 3.93
CA ASP A 56 6.13 7.00 4.66
C ASP A 56 4.70 6.50 4.86
N LEU A 57 4.39 6.08 6.08
CA LEU A 57 3.08 5.54 6.44
C LEU A 57 1.98 6.60 6.43
N SER A 58 2.30 7.89 6.53
CA SER A 58 1.32 8.97 6.40
C SER A 58 0.89 9.20 4.95
N HIS A 59 1.68 8.72 3.98
CA HIS A 59 1.42 8.84 2.55
C HIS A 59 1.13 7.47 1.91
N LEU A 60 0.44 6.59 2.62
CA LEU A 60 -0.06 5.32 2.11
C LEU A 60 -1.51 5.47 1.65
N PHE A 61 -1.76 5.18 0.37
CA PHE A 61 -3.09 5.25 -0.23
C PHE A 61 -3.55 3.86 -0.67
N LEU A 62 -4.80 3.51 -0.33
CA LEU A 62 -5.46 2.33 -0.88
C LEU A 62 -6.32 2.77 -2.08
N HIS A 63 -5.93 2.35 -3.27
CA HIS A 63 -6.71 2.60 -4.48
C HIS A 63 -7.80 1.52 -4.64
N VAL A 64 -9.07 1.91 -4.48
CA VAL A 64 -10.23 1.01 -4.60
C VAL A 64 -11.07 1.41 -5.81
N GLN A 65 -11.22 0.48 -6.76
CA GLN A 65 -12.19 0.61 -7.84
C GLN A 65 -13.40 -0.28 -7.54
N ALA A 66 -14.53 0.34 -7.20
CA ALA A 66 -15.77 -0.35 -6.87
C ALA A 66 -16.93 0.16 -7.74
N ARG A 67 -17.92 -0.71 -7.98
CA ARG A 67 -19.20 -0.35 -8.60
C ARG A 67 -20.29 -0.40 -7.55
N ILE A 68 -21.02 0.69 -7.41
CA ILE A 68 -22.19 0.76 -6.53
C ILE A 68 -23.38 0.15 -7.27
N LEU A 69 -24.03 -0.82 -6.63
CA LEU A 69 -25.22 -1.50 -7.13
C LEU A 69 -26.39 -1.18 -6.20
N LYS A 70 -27.60 -1.27 -6.73
CA LYS A 70 -28.83 -1.23 -5.92
C LYS A 70 -28.86 -2.43 -4.97
N GLY A 71 -29.73 -2.38 -3.95
CA GLY A 71 -29.91 -3.49 -3.00
C GLY A 71 -30.34 -4.82 -3.64
N ASN A 72 -30.87 -4.80 -4.87
CA ASN A 72 -31.21 -5.99 -5.66
C ASN A 72 -30.06 -6.47 -6.58
N GLY A 73 -28.88 -5.84 -6.55
CA GLY A 73 -27.72 -6.18 -7.37
C GLY A 73 -27.70 -5.59 -8.77
N GLU A 74 -28.70 -4.79 -9.15
CA GLU A 74 -28.75 -4.15 -10.48
C GLU A 74 -27.97 -2.83 -10.51
N ALA A 75 -27.51 -2.45 -11.70
CA ALA A 75 -26.87 -1.17 -11.92
C ALA A 75 -27.88 -0.02 -11.89
N PHE A 76 -27.44 1.16 -11.43
CA PHE A 76 -28.22 2.38 -11.54
C PHE A 76 -28.39 2.80 -13.01
N GLN A 77 -29.60 3.28 -13.33
CA GLN A 77 -30.02 3.83 -14.61
C GLN A 77 -30.19 5.34 -14.48
N ASN A 78 -30.26 6.05 -15.62
CA ASN A 78 -30.31 7.52 -15.66
C ASN A 78 -31.49 8.14 -14.88
N ASP A 79 -32.56 7.37 -14.64
CA ASP A 79 -33.78 7.85 -13.96
C ASP A 79 -33.80 7.53 -12.45
N ASP A 80 -32.76 6.89 -11.91
CA ASP A 80 -32.71 6.55 -10.49
C ASP A 80 -32.45 7.79 -9.64
N LYS A 81 -33.37 8.04 -8.69
CA LYS A 81 -33.41 9.28 -7.90
C LYS A 81 -32.39 9.36 -6.76
N TYR A 82 -31.81 8.22 -6.37
CA TYR A 82 -30.90 8.14 -5.22
C TYR A 82 -29.65 7.37 -5.64
N VAL A 83 -28.50 8.03 -5.55
CA VAL A 83 -27.18 7.42 -5.70
C VAL A 83 -26.64 7.17 -4.31
N ASP A 84 -26.39 5.91 -3.96
CA ASP A 84 -25.72 5.59 -2.70
C ASP A 84 -24.29 6.15 -2.72
N LEU A 85 -23.93 6.88 -1.66
CA LEU A 85 -22.58 7.42 -1.48
C LEU A 85 -21.72 6.37 -0.76
N LEU A 86 -20.69 5.86 -1.44
CA LEU A 86 -19.69 5.03 -0.79
C LEU A 86 -18.80 5.93 0.09
N THR A 87 -18.98 5.85 1.41
CA THR A 87 -18.08 6.49 2.37
C THR A 87 -17.05 5.46 2.83
N ILE A 88 -15.80 5.65 2.41
CA ILE A 88 -14.65 4.86 2.89
C ILE A 88 -14.03 5.67 4.04
N TYR A 89 -14.05 5.12 5.26
CA TYR A 89 -13.44 5.73 6.45
C TYR A 89 -11.93 5.43 6.52
#